data_AF-A0A935UMG3-F1
#
_entry.id   AF-A0A935UMG3-F1
#
_cell.length_a   1.000
_cell.length_b   1.000
_cell.length_c   1.000
_cell.angle_alpha   90.00
_cell.angle_beta   90.00
_cell.angle_gamma   90.00
#
_symmetry.space_group_name_H-M   'P 1'
#
loop_
_entity.id
_entity.type
_entity.pdbx_description
1 polymer ?
#
loop_
_entity_poly.entity_id
_entity_poly.type
_entity_poly.pdbx_seq_one_letter_code
_entity_poly.pdbx_strand_id
1 'polypeptide(L)'
;MRARPDVLFVAVTAPPRAEPRPQGLMDRLRAMFRRGPVSADYAHDLHAWMADRREGWLKDYDLPNVAVFDYHAVLTDGRRAKWSAYASGGGSDSHPSREGNARAAAAFVPFLDAAVAGLRAGGR
;
A
#
# COMPACT_ATOMS: atom_id res chain seq x y z
N MET A 1 18.21 7.71 8.11
CA MET A 1 17.24 8.80 7.87
C MET A 1 17.58 10.04 8.70
N ARG A 2 17.76 9.93 10.03
CA ARG A 2 18.14 11.08 10.90
C ARG A 2 19.45 11.77 10.54
N ALA A 3 20.48 11.02 10.14
CA ALA A 3 21.77 11.57 9.74
C ALA A 3 21.75 12.41 8.45
N ARG A 4 20.62 12.44 7.73
CA ARG A 4 20.43 13.16 6.46
C ARG A 4 19.09 13.90 6.48
N PRO A 5 18.93 14.92 7.34
CA PRO A 5 17.67 15.67 7.45
C PRO A 5 17.32 16.42 6.16
N ASP A 6 18.31 16.64 5.28
CA ASP A 6 18.19 17.27 3.97
C ASP A 6 17.61 16.36 2.87
N VAL A 7 17.58 15.04 3.11
CA VAL A 7 17.13 14.04 2.12
C VAL A 7 15.74 13.54 2.46
N LEU A 8 14.81 13.64 1.51
CA LEU A 8 13.51 12.97 1.60
C LEU A 8 13.65 11.46 1.37
N PHE A 9 13.27 10.66 2.35
CA PHE A 9 13.12 9.22 2.25
C PHE A 9 11.65 8.89 2.01
N VAL A 10 11.35 8.15 0.94
CA VAL A 10 10.00 7.71 0.62
C VAL A 10 9.90 6.20 0.82
N ALA A 11 9.10 5.78 1.79
CA ALA A 11 8.71 4.39 1.95
C ALA A 11 7.44 4.12 1.13
N VAL A 12 7.39 3.00 0.41
CA VAL A 12 6.26 2.61 -0.43
C VAL A 12 5.70 1.31 0.11
N THR A 13 4.40 1.24 0.41
CA THR A 13 3.77 -0.02 0.84
C THR A 13 3.74 -1.04 -0.32
N ALA A 14 3.68 -2.32 -0.02
CA ALA A 14 3.61 -3.35 -1.06
C ALA A 14 2.22 -3.34 -1.73
N PRO A 15 2.08 -3.83 -2.97
CA PRO A 15 0.76 -3.98 -3.58
C PRO A 15 -0.11 -4.99 -2.81
N PRO A 16 -1.45 -4.78 -2.79
CA PRO A 16 -2.39 -5.74 -2.23
C PRO A 16 -2.34 -7.05 -3.01
N ARG A 17 -2.73 -8.14 -2.35
CA ARG A 17 -2.79 -9.45 -3.01
C ARG A 17 -3.95 -9.54 -3.99
N ALA A 18 -3.79 -10.36 -5.01
CA ALA A 18 -4.91 -10.80 -5.83
C ALA A 18 -5.89 -11.63 -4.98
N GLU A 19 -7.19 -11.42 -5.16
CA GLU A 19 -8.21 -12.24 -4.50
C GLU A 19 -8.17 -13.67 -5.04
N PRO A 20 -8.10 -14.70 -4.17
CA PRO A 20 -8.19 -16.08 -4.63
C PRO A 20 -9.54 -16.33 -5.31
N ARG A 21 -9.53 -16.59 -6.62
CA ARG A 21 -10.73 -17.00 -7.36
C ARG A 21 -10.76 -18.52 -7.52
N PRO A 22 -11.66 -19.25 -6.83
CA PRO A 22 -11.78 -20.70 -7.00
C PRO A 22 -12.31 -21.03 -8.41
N GLN A 23 -11.56 -21.84 -9.15
CA GLN A 23 -11.84 -22.15 -10.56
C GLN A 23 -12.69 -23.43 -10.74
N GLY A 24 -12.77 -24.30 -9.72
CA GLY A 24 -13.54 -25.56 -9.78
C GLY A 24 -14.64 -25.71 -8.73
N LEU A 25 -15.57 -26.65 -8.95
CA LEU A 25 -16.65 -26.99 -8.01
C LEU A 25 -16.10 -27.37 -6.63
N MET A 26 -15.05 -28.20 -6.60
CA MET A 26 -14.40 -28.62 -5.35
C MET A 26 -13.69 -27.45 -4.65
N ASP A 27 -13.14 -26.50 -5.39
CA ASP A 27 -12.50 -25.31 -4.80
C ASP A 27 -13.53 -24.36 -4.22
N ARG A 28 -14.70 -24.21 -4.87
CA ARG A 28 -15.82 -23.43 -4.33
C ARG A 28 -16.38 -24.04 -3.05
N LEU A 29 -16.53 -25.36 -3.01
CA LEU A 29 -16.93 -26.08 -1.79
C LEU A 29 -15.90 -25.87 -0.67
N ARG A 30 -14.60 -26.05 -0.94
CA ARG A 30 -13.54 -25.78 0.04
C ARG A 30 -13.49 -24.32 0.48
N ALA A 31 -13.75 -23.38 -0.43
CA ALA A 31 -13.76 -21.94 -0.12
C ALA A 31 -14.87 -21.57 0.88
N MET A 32 -16.01 -22.25 0.86
CA MET A 32 -17.08 -22.02 1.86
C MET A 32 -16.67 -22.45 3.29
N PHE A 33 -15.74 -23.40 3.42
CA PHE A 33 -15.28 -23.90 4.72
C PHE A 33 -13.93 -23.31 5.16
N ARG A 34 -13.21 -22.62 4.27
CA ARG A 34 -11.96 -21.91 4.62
C ARG A 34 -12.28 -20.51 5.09
N ARG A 35 -11.82 -20.15 6.30
CA ARG A 35 -11.59 -18.74 6.65
C ARG A 35 -10.65 -18.13 5.62
N GLY A 36 -10.91 -16.90 5.20
CA GLY A 36 -10.11 -16.19 4.20
C GLY A 36 -8.62 -16.18 4.54
N PRO A 37 -7.72 -15.93 3.57
CA PRO A 37 -6.29 -16.04 3.80
C PRO A 37 -5.82 -15.03 4.86
N VAL A 38 -5.46 -15.52 6.05
CA VAL A 38 -4.97 -14.70 7.17
C VAL A 38 -3.80 -13.80 6.75
N SER A 39 -2.96 -14.28 5.82
CA SER A 39 -1.87 -13.50 5.20
C SER A 39 -2.30 -12.20 4.51
N ALA A 40 -3.50 -12.10 3.96
CA ALA A 40 -3.97 -10.87 3.31
C ALA A 40 -4.45 -9.86 4.34
N ASP A 41 -5.05 -10.33 5.44
CA ASP A 41 -5.40 -9.49 6.58
C ASP A 41 -4.12 -8.93 7.23
N TYR A 42 -3.09 -9.76 7.45
CA TYR A 42 -1.79 -9.28 7.94
C TYR A 42 -1.08 -8.30 7.01
N ALA A 43 -1.15 -8.52 5.68
CA ALA A 43 -0.59 -7.57 4.72
C ALA A 43 -1.31 -6.22 4.82
N HIS A 44 -2.65 -6.23 4.85
CA HIS A 44 -3.45 -5.02 5.04
C HIS A 44 -3.07 -4.28 6.34
N ASP A 45 -3.02 -4.99 7.47
CA ASP A 45 -2.70 -4.42 8.77
C ASP A 45 -1.28 -3.84 8.81
N LEU A 46 -0.31 -4.53 8.22
CA LEU A 46 1.06 -4.04 8.08
C LEU A 46 1.10 -2.74 7.27
N HIS A 47 0.39 -2.68 6.14
CA HIS A 47 0.37 -1.49 5.30
C HIS A 47 -0.33 -0.30 5.97
N ALA A 48 -1.43 -0.56 6.69
CA ALA A 48 -2.11 0.45 7.50
C ALA A 48 -1.20 0.99 8.61
N TRP A 49 -0.48 0.12 9.33
CA TRP A 49 0.51 0.51 10.33
C TRP A 49 1.71 1.26 9.72
N MET A 50 2.11 0.92 8.50
CA MET A 50 3.16 1.66 7.79
C MET A 50 2.71 3.08 7.43
N ALA A 51 1.47 3.25 6.97
CA ALA A 51 0.93 4.52 6.50
C ALA A 51 0.50 5.46 7.64
N ASP A 52 0.19 4.92 8.82
CA ASP A 52 -0.17 5.72 9.99
C ASP A 52 1.08 6.37 10.62
N ARG A 53 1.25 7.68 10.43
CA ARG A 53 2.37 8.41 11.06
C ARG A 53 2.20 8.56 12.57
N ARG A 54 0.96 8.61 13.08
CA ARG A 54 0.65 8.92 14.48
C ARG A 54 0.81 7.70 15.37
N GLU A 55 0.28 6.58 14.93
CA GLU A 55 0.24 5.34 15.72
C GLU A 55 1.11 4.22 15.12
N GLY A 56 1.69 4.46 13.95
CA GLY A 56 2.50 3.50 13.23
C GLY A 56 4.00 3.58 13.52
N TRP A 57 4.80 3.07 12.58
CA TRP A 57 6.25 2.92 12.74
C TRP A 57 7.02 4.25 12.85
N LEU A 58 6.41 5.36 12.45
CA LEU A 58 6.98 6.70 12.53
C LEU A 58 6.49 7.51 13.74
N LYS A 59 5.72 6.91 14.67
CA LYS A 59 5.13 7.63 15.81
C LYS A 59 6.15 8.47 16.62
N ASP A 60 7.37 7.94 16.79
CA ASP A 60 8.46 8.58 17.55
C ASP A 60 9.52 9.22 16.63
N TYR A 61 9.21 9.34 15.33
CA TYR A 61 10.07 9.96 14.33
C TYR A 61 9.66 11.43 14.11
N ASP A 62 10.48 12.32 14.65
CA ASP A 62 10.26 13.77 14.74
C ASP A 62 10.60 14.55 13.47
N LEU A 63 11.50 14.04 12.62
CA LEU A 63 11.92 14.74 11.42
C LEU A 63 10.88 14.64 10.29
N PRO A 64 10.72 15.69 9.46
CA PRO A 64 9.79 15.71 8.34
C PRO A 64 10.33 14.99 7.10
N ASN A 65 11.53 14.40 7.16
CA ASN A 65 12.26 13.87 6.02
C ASN A 65 11.92 12.41 5.66
N VAL A 66 10.85 11.87 6.22
CA VAL A 66 10.32 10.53 5.88
C VAL A 66 8.84 10.64 5.57
N ALA A 67 8.45 10.20 4.39
CA ALA A 67 7.06 10.12 3.94
C ALA A 67 6.73 8.69 3.50
N VAL A 68 5.47 8.30 3.68
CA VAL A 68 4.98 6.96 3.30
C VAL A 68 3.94 7.10 2.20
N PHE A 69 4.23 6.54 1.03
CA PHE A 69 3.27 6.43 -0.06
C PHE A 69 2.46 5.14 0.12
N ASP A 70 1.17 5.28 0.40
CA ASP A 70 0.26 4.15 0.57
C ASP A 70 -0.18 3.59 -0.80
N TYR A 71 0.77 2.92 -1.46
CA TYR A 71 0.56 2.25 -2.73
C TYR A 71 -0.51 1.16 -2.63
N HIS A 72 -0.58 0.48 -1.48
CA HIS A 72 -1.62 -0.48 -1.18
C HIS A 72 -3.01 0.15 -1.34
N ALA A 73 -3.29 1.26 -0.66
CA ALA A 73 -4.60 1.92 -0.74
C ALA A 73 -4.97 2.38 -2.16
N VAL A 74 -4.00 2.84 -2.95
CA VAL A 74 -4.25 3.19 -4.36
C VAL A 74 -4.73 1.98 -5.16
N LEU A 75 -4.12 0.82 -4.94
CA LEU A 75 -4.43 -0.41 -5.67
C LEU A 75 -5.66 -1.17 -5.16
N THR A 76 -6.21 -0.77 -4.02
CA THR A 76 -7.50 -1.26 -3.50
C THR A 76 -8.66 -0.31 -3.81
N ASP A 77 -8.47 0.61 -4.77
CA ASP A 77 -9.45 1.64 -5.18
C ASP A 77 -9.87 2.55 -4.02
N GLY A 78 -8.93 2.87 -3.11
CA GLY A 78 -9.17 3.71 -1.93
C GLY A 78 -10.06 3.06 -0.86
N ARG A 79 -10.57 1.85 -1.10
CA ARG A 79 -11.33 1.09 -0.11
C ARG A 79 -10.34 0.41 0.81
N ARG A 80 -10.68 0.26 2.10
CA ARG A 80 -10.01 -0.67 3.04
C ARG A 80 -10.27 -2.14 2.66
N ALA A 81 -10.19 -2.45 1.37
CA ALA A 81 -10.21 -3.79 0.88
C ALA A 81 -8.81 -4.39 1.04
N LYS A 82 -8.75 -5.68 1.30
CA LYS A 82 -7.51 -6.45 1.40
C LYS A 82 -7.01 -6.99 0.06
N TRP A 83 -7.83 -6.83 -0.98
CA TRP A 83 -7.60 -7.38 -2.31
C TRP A 83 -7.39 -6.28 -3.34
N SER A 84 -6.50 -6.57 -4.28
CA SER A 84 -6.21 -5.69 -5.41
C SER A 84 -7.43 -5.54 -6.30
N ALA A 85 -7.82 -4.30 -6.57
CA ALA A 85 -8.76 -3.96 -7.65
C ALA A 85 -8.08 -3.99 -9.02
N TYR A 86 -6.74 -3.97 -9.06
CA TYR A 86 -5.93 -3.84 -10.27
C TYR A 86 -4.87 -4.93 -10.39
N ALA A 87 -5.20 -6.18 -10.03
CA ALA A 87 -4.32 -7.34 -10.21
C ALA A 87 -4.11 -7.69 -11.70
N SER A 88 -2.92 -8.13 -12.05
CA SER A 88 -2.56 -8.62 -13.39
C SER A 88 -2.99 -10.10 -13.58
N GLY A 89 -2.70 -10.67 -14.75
CA GLY A 89 -2.99 -12.08 -15.03
C GLY A 89 -4.48 -12.42 -14.97
N GLY A 90 -5.37 -11.49 -15.34
CA GLY A 90 -6.82 -11.68 -15.21
C GLY A 90 -7.32 -11.65 -13.76
N GLY A 91 -6.51 -11.17 -12.81
CA GLY A 91 -6.86 -11.04 -11.39
C GLY A 91 -6.36 -12.18 -10.51
N SER A 92 -5.49 -13.05 -11.01
CA SER A 92 -4.85 -14.11 -10.22
C SER A 92 -3.41 -13.81 -9.81
N ASP A 93 -2.77 -12.84 -10.48
CA ASP A 93 -1.41 -12.41 -10.18
C ASP A 93 -1.46 -11.12 -9.34
N SER A 94 -0.74 -11.11 -8.21
CA SER A 94 -0.73 -9.98 -7.28
C SER A 94 0.07 -8.79 -7.80
N HIS A 95 0.80 -8.94 -8.90
CA HIS A 95 1.41 -7.79 -9.56
C HIS A 95 0.33 -6.82 -10.07
N PRO A 96 0.58 -5.50 -10.00
CA PRO A 96 -0.32 -4.49 -10.55
C PRO A 96 -0.43 -4.63 -12.07
N SER A 97 -1.64 -4.43 -12.58
CA SER A 97 -1.91 -4.31 -14.02
C SER A 97 -1.35 -3.00 -14.57
N ARG A 98 -1.39 -2.84 -15.89
CA ARG A 98 -1.06 -1.56 -16.55
C ARG A 98 -1.91 -0.41 -15.99
N GLU A 99 -3.21 -0.63 -15.78
CA GLU A 99 -4.10 0.37 -15.20
C GLU A 99 -3.70 0.71 -13.76
N GLY A 100 -3.41 -0.31 -12.94
CA GLY A 100 -2.98 -0.11 -11.55
C GLY A 100 -1.70 0.72 -11.45
N ASN A 101 -0.70 0.40 -12.28
CA ASN A 101 0.54 1.18 -12.36
C ASN A 101 0.29 2.62 -12.82
N ALA A 102 -0.59 2.84 -13.81
CA ALA A 102 -0.91 4.19 -14.28
C ALA A 102 -1.59 5.03 -13.20
N ARG A 103 -2.53 4.44 -12.44
CA ARG A 103 -3.19 5.11 -11.30
C ARG A 103 -2.20 5.46 -10.19
N ALA A 104 -1.31 4.53 -9.85
CA ALA A 104 -0.30 4.76 -8.84
C ALA A 104 0.70 5.84 -9.24
N ALA A 105 1.15 5.86 -10.49
CA ALA A 105 1.98 6.93 -11.01
C ALA A 105 1.27 8.30 -10.92
N ALA A 106 -0.01 8.37 -11.30
CA ALA A 106 -0.80 9.59 -11.22
C ALA A 106 -1.00 10.08 -9.77
N ALA A 107 -1.10 9.17 -8.79
CA ALA A 107 -1.17 9.51 -7.37
C ALA A 107 0.19 9.86 -6.75
N PHE A 108 1.28 9.27 -7.27
CA PHE A 108 2.61 9.41 -6.69
C PHE A 108 3.20 10.80 -6.89
N VAL A 109 2.98 11.42 -8.06
CA VAL A 109 3.49 12.77 -8.36
C VAL A 109 3.01 13.82 -7.35
N PRO A 110 1.69 14.04 -7.15
CA PRO A 110 1.22 15.03 -6.17
C PRO A 110 1.61 14.67 -4.72
N PHE A 111 1.75 13.38 -4.41
CA PHE A 111 2.29 12.94 -3.12
C PHE A 111 3.74 13.40 -2.92
N LEU A 112 4.60 13.23 -3.93
CA LEU A 112 6.00 13.67 -3.87
C LEU A 112 6.09 15.19 -3.69
N ASP A 113 5.30 15.95 -4.43
CA ASP A 113 5.27 17.41 -4.32
C ASP A 113 4.91 17.87 -2.89
N ALA A 114 3.88 17.25 -2.30
CA ALA A 114 3.47 17.52 -0.93
C ALA A 114 4.56 17.12 0.09
N ALA A 115 5.21 15.97 -0.08
CA ALA A 115 6.28 15.51 0.80
C ALA A 115 7.51 16.43 0.75
N VAL A 116 7.89 16.89 -0.44
CA VAL A 116 8.99 17.86 -0.63
C VAL A 116 8.62 19.22 -0.01
N ALA A 117 7.39 19.69 -0.20
CA ALA A 117 6.92 20.93 0.42
C ALA A 117 6.97 20.84 1.97
N GLY A 118 6.53 19.71 2.53
CA GLY A 118 6.60 19.43 3.97
C GLY A 118 8.03 19.43 4.52
N LEU A 119 8.96 18.77 3.81
CA LEU A 119 10.39 18.78 4.15
C LEU A 119 10.94 20.22 4.20
N ARG A 120 10.65 21.03 3.18
CA ARG A 120 11.10 22.43 3.09
C ARG A 120 10.48 23.34 4.16
N ALA A 121 9.26 23.03 4.60
CA ALA A 121 8.58 23.78 5.65
C ALA A 121 9.15 23.49 7.04
N GLY A 122 9.46 22.22 7.34
CA GLY A 122 10.02 21.82 8.64
C GLY A 122 11.53 22.03 8.81
N GLY A 123 12.22 22.51 7.77
CA GLY A 123 13.62 22.94 7.83
C GLY A 123 13.81 24.44 8.10
N ARG A 124 12.72 25.19 8.34
CA ARG A 124 12.72 26.58 8.83
C ARG A 124 12.39 26.59 10.31
#